data_AF-M0ASA7-F1
#
_entry.id   AF-M0ASA7-F1
#
_cell.length_a   1.000
_cell.length_b   1.000
_cell.length_c   1.000
_cell.angle_alpha   90.00
_cell.angle_beta   90.00
_cell.angle_gamma   90.00
#
_symmetry.space_group_name_H-M   'P 1'
#
loop_
_entity.id
_entity.type
_entity.pdbx_description
1 polymer ?
#
loop_
_entity_poly.entity_id
_entity_poly.type
_entity_poly.pdbx_seq_one_letter_code
_entity_poly.pdbx_strand_id
1 'polypeptide(L)'
;MTNTDASSNADEETTVRIRGIYTTAITRLLETSAEADFSVVQASEPIRERFDRQFETTPADATVETTRDRQGVSVSGTANAVELVSAELADLAIDTFRWDSTVPRGAVFDAEVIDAAGRSGAVVDLGKGRGYLKYDDVDGYVNEGNRYRVQVTEPTPPWDDNQPRVEPTLAVRSGLCTLSQDRTGVSAA
;
A
#
# COMPACT_ATOMS: atom_id res chain seq x y z
N MET A 1 35.75 0.25 -20.53
CA MET A 1 34.59 -0.07 -21.38
C MET A 1 33.95 -1.30 -20.79
N THR A 2 32.96 -1.11 -19.94
CA THR A 2 32.05 -2.16 -19.50
C THR A 2 30.69 -1.51 -19.55
N ASN A 3 29.88 -2.01 -20.48
CA ASN A 3 28.61 -1.45 -20.90
C ASN A 3 27.65 -1.30 -19.71
N THR A 4 27.11 -0.09 -19.63
CA THR A 4 25.73 0.16 -19.23
C THR A 4 24.79 -0.71 -20.07
N ASP A 5 24.20 -1.73 -19.47
CA ASP A 5 22.91 -2.26 -19.92
C ASP A 5 21.85 -1.65 -19.00
N ALA A 6 21.51 -0.41 -19.31
CA ALA A 6 20.18 0.10 -19.06
C ALA A 6 19.26 -0.62 -20.06
N SER A 7 18.83 -1.83 -19.71
CA SER A 7 17.71 -2.46 -20.40
C SER A 7 16.50 -1.57 -20.19
N SER A 8 16.02 -1.03 -21.30
CA SER A 8 14.83 -0.20 -21.43
C SER A 8 13.59 -1.00 -21.05
N ASN A 9 13.05 -0.81 -19.84
CA ASN A 9 11.74 -1.36 -19.46
C ASN A 9 10.61 -0.45 -19.96
N ALA A 10 10.54 -0.26 -21.28
CA ALA A 10 9.42 0.44 -21.93
C ALA A 10 8.35 -0.53 -22.45
N ASP A 11 8.59 -1.84 -22.38
CA ASP A 11 7.69 -2.91 -22.85
C ASP A 11 7.43 -3.97 -21.76
N GLU A 12 7.33 -3.58 -20.49
CA GLU A 12 6.95 -4.51 -19.41
C GLU A 12 5.52 -4.22 -18.96
N GLU A 13 4.65 -5.19 -19.20
CA GLU A 13 3.30 -5.29 -18.63
C GLU A 13 3.36 -5.03 -17.11
N THR A 14 2.59 -4.05 -16.64
CA THR A 14 2.56 -3.69 -15.21
C THR A 14 1.50 -4.52 -14.49
N THR A 15 1.93 -5.35 -13.54
CA THR A 15 1.00 -6.21 -12.78
C THR A 15 0.37 -5.47 -11.60
N VAL A 16 -0.95 -5.50 -11.51
CA VAL A 16 -1.72 -4.74 -10.51
C VAL A 16 -2.65 -5.65 -9.74
N ARG A 17 -2.48 -5.69 -8.41
CA ARG A 17 -3.45 -6.30 -7.50
C ARG A 17 -4.43 -5.25 -7.00
N ILE A 18 -5.71 -5.54 -7.10
CA ILE A 18 -6.77 -4.61 -6.67
C ILE A 18 -7.60 -5.23 -5.53
N ARG A 19 -7.87 -4.45 -4.49
CA ARG A 19 -8.68 -4.84 -3.32
C ARG A 19 -9.67 -3.76 -2.91
N GLY A 20 -10.81 -4.21 -2.40
CA GLY A 20 -11.86 -3.36 -1.85
C GLY A 20 -13.00 -3.10 -2.84
N ILE A 21 -13.79 -2.07 -2.57
CA ILE A 21 -15.11 -1.91 -3.19
C ILE A 21 -15.06 -1.43 -4.63
N TYR A 22 -13.97 -0.75 -5.01
CA TYR A 22 -13.76 -0.24 -6.36
C TYR A 22 -13.16 -1.28 -7.32
N THR A 23 -12.90 -2.51 -6.85
CA THR A 23 -12.14 -3.52 -7.61
C THR A 23 -12.69 -3.73 -9.02
N THR A 24 -14.00 -3.97 -9.16
CA THR A 24 -14.63 -4.17 -10.47
C THR A 24 -14.39 -3.00 -11.43
N ALA A 25 -14.58 -1.77 -10.97
CA ALA A 25 -14.49 -0.59 -11.81
C ALA A 25 -13.04 -0.33 -12.25
N ILE A 26 -12.09 -0.45 -11.30
CA ILE A 26 -10.67 -0.25 -11.58
C ILE A 26 -10.13 -1.36 -12.48
N THR A 27 -10.55 -2.62 -12.30
CA THR A 27 -10.19 -3.70 -13.21
C THR A 27 -10.62 -3.38 -14.64
N ARG A 28 -11.85 -2.90 -14.85
CA ARG A 28 -12.31 -2.50 -16.19
C ARG A 28 -11.52 -1.33 -16.75
N LEU A 29 -11.25 -0.30 -15.94
CA LEU A 29 -10.50 0.87 -16.38
C LEU A 29 -9.11 0.47 -16.90
N LEU A 30 -8.35 -0.27 -16.08
CA LEU A 30 -6.98 -0.69 -16.44
C LEU A 30 -6.95 -1.61 -17.66
N GLU A 31 -7.92 -2.52 -17.81
CA GLU A 31 -8.06 -3.38 -19.00
C GLU A 31 -8.30 -2.59 -20.29
N THR A 32 -8.85 -1.38 -20.19
CA THR A 32 -9.19 -0.52 -21.34
C THR A 32 -8.19 0.61 -21.57
N SER A 33 -7.13 0.71 -20.76
CA SER A 33 -6.11 1.74 -20.93
C SER A 33 -5.42 1.59 -22.29
N ALA A 34 -5.21 2.73 -22.95
CA ALA A 34 -4.42 2.81 -24.18
C ALA A 34 -2.98 3.28 -23.93
N GLU A 35 -2.70 3.80 -22.73
CA GLU A 35 -1.44 4.47 -22.39
C GLU A 35 -0.39 3.49 -21.85
N ALA A 36 -0.83 2.44 -21.16
CA ALA A 36 0.06 1.40 -20.62
C ALA A 36 -0.62 0.02 -20.64
N ASP A 37 0.20 -1.02 -20.70
CA ASP A 37 -0.25 -2.41 -20.63
C ASP A 37 -0.34 -2.85 -19.16
N PHE A 38 -1.56 -3.10 -18.67
CA PHE A 38 -1.83 -3.48 -17.29
C PHE A 38 -2.37 -4.91 -17.20
N SER A 39 -1.72 -5.74 -16.39
CA SER A 39 -2.25 -7.05 -15.99
C SER A 39 -2.92 -6.96 -14.63
N VAL A 40 -4.22 -7.22 -14.54
CA VAL A 40 -4.84 -7.43 -13.23
C VAL A 40 -4.52 -8.85 -12.75
N VAL A 41 -3.96 -8.95 -11.54
CA VAL A 41 -3.50 -10.22 -10.95
C VAL A 41 -4.13 -10.47 -9.60
N GLN A 42 -4.06 -11.74 -9.15
CA GLN A 42 -4.48 -12.20 -7.83
C GLN A 42 -5.95 -11.83 -7.53
N ALA A 43 -6.84 -11.94 -8.52
CA ALA A 43 -8.25 -11.59 -8.36
C ALA A 43 -8.97 -12.55 -7.39
N SER A 44 -9.84 -11.98 -6.54
CA SER A 44 -10.70 -12.77 -5.65
C SER A 44 -11.75 -13.55 -6.45
N GLU A 45 -12.32 -14.60 -5.86
CA GLU A 45 -13.37 -15.41 -6.50
C GLU A 45 -14.53 -14.56 -7.04
N PRO A 46 -15.10 -13.59 -6.29
CA PRO A 46 -16.19 -12.78 -6.81
C PRO A 46 -15.83 -11.93 -8.03
N ILE A 47 -14.55 -11.61 -8.22
CA ILE A 47 -14.06 -10.86 -9.39
C ILE A 47 -13.85 -11.81 -10.56
N ARG A 48 -13.29 -13.00 -10.33
CA ARG A 48 -13.19 -14.06 -11.35
C ARG A 48 -14.56 -14.40 -11.94
N GLU A 49 -15.56 -14.60 -11.08
CA GLU A 49 -16.95 -14.85 -11.49
C GLU A 49 -17.54 -13.67 -12.29
N ARG A 50 -17.32 -12.43 -11.84
CA ARG A 50 -17.90 -11.25 -12.50
C ARG A 50 -17.35 -10.99 -13.89
N PHE A 51 -16.08 -11.32 -14.12
CA PHE A 51 -15.42 -11.14 -15.43
C PHE A 51 -15.43 -12.41 -16.29
N ASP A 52 -15.92 -13.53 -15.75
CA ASP A 52 -15.95 -14.84 -16.40
C ASP A 52 -14.58 -15.25 -17.00
N ARG A 53 -13.51 -14.96 -16.26
CA ARG A 53 -12.13 -15.26 -16.68
C ARG A 53 -11.22 -15.56 -15.49
N GLN A 54 -10.12 -16.24 -15.79
CA GLN A 54 -9.02 -16.39 -14.84
C GLN A 54 -8.11 -15.16 -14.86
N PHE A 55 -7.46 -14.93 -13.73
CA PHE A 55 -6.47 -13.88 -13.53
C PHE A 55 -5.21 -14.56 -13.01
N GLU A 56 -4.04 -14.10 -13.46
CA GLU A 56 -2.78 -14.68 -13.03
C GLU A 56 -2.57 -14.51 -11.52
N THR A 57 -1.80 -15.40 -10.91
CA THR A 57 -1.48 -15.35 -9.48
C THR A 57 -0.05 -14.85 -9.21
N THR A 58 0.60 -14.31 -10.23
CA THR A 58 1.95 -13.74 -10.17
C THR A 58 2.04 -12.57 -9.17
N PRO A 59 3.23 -12.28 -8.60
CA PRO A 59 3.47 -11.06 -7.82
C PRO A 59 2.96 -9.80 -8.52
N ALA A 60 2.39 -8.87 -7.76
CA ALA A 60 1.97 -7.57 -8.27
C ALA A 60 3.06 -6.50 -8.07
N ASP A 61 3.31 -5.69 -9.09
CA ASP A 61 4.19 -4.52 -9.04
C ASP A 61 3.54 -3.35 -8.28
N ALA A 62 2.22 -3.21 -8.42
CA ALA A 62 1.40 -2.26 -7.68
C ALA A 62 0.21 -2.95 -7.00
N THR A 63 -0.17 -2.43 -5.84
CA THR A 63 -1.41 -2.76 -5.15
C THR A 63 -2.28 -1.51 -5.03
N VAL A 64 -3.54 -1.64 -5.43
CA VAL A 64 -4.59 -0.64 -5.25
C VAL A 64 -5.55 -1.12 -4.16
N GLU A 65 -5.71 -0.33 -3.11
CA GLU A 65 -6.63 -0.64 -2.00
C GLU A 65 -7.56 0.53 -1.71
N THR A 66 -8.84 0.23 -1.47
CA THR A 66 -9.80 1.23 -0.97
C THR A 66 -9.33 1.83 0.35
N THR A 67 -9.44 3.15 0.48
CA THR A 67 -9.13 3.87 1.74
C THR A 67 -10.12 3.50 2.85
N ARG A 68 -9.73 3.72 4.12
CA ARG A 68 -10.53 3.31 5.29
C ARG A 68 -11.90 4.00 5.36
N ASP A 69 -11.96 5.26 4.95
CA ASP A 69 -13.17 6.06 4.83
C ASP A 69 -14.04 5.66 3.62
N ARG A 70 -13.53 4.79 2.75
CA ARG A 70 -14.17 4.31 1.51
C ARG A 70 -14.50 5.44 0.54
N GLN A 71 -13.73 6.53 0.57
CA GLN A 71 -13.90 7.67 -0.33
C GLN A 71 -12.89 7.71 -1.48
N GLY A 72 -11.86 6.86 -1.46
CA GLY A 72 -10.89 6.80 -2.54
C GLY A 72 -10.09 5.49 -2.54
N VAL A 73 -8.95 5.52 -3.21
CA VAL A 73 -7.98 4.41 -3.26
C VAL A 73 -6.57 4.90 -2.95
N SER A 74 -5.78 4.00 -2.39
CA SER A 74 -4.34 4.15 -2.22
C SER A 74 -3.63 3.23 -3.21
N VAL A 75 -2.56 3.72 -3.80
CA VAL A 75 -1.68 2.96 -4.71
C VAL A 75 -0.32 2.82 -4.03
N SER A 76 0.21 1.61 -3.98
CA SER A 76 1.52 1.32 -3.38
C SER A 76 2.23 0.21 -4.16
N GLY A 77 3.55 0.27 -4.27
CA GLY A 77 4.30 -0.64 -5.12
C GLY A 77 5.66 -0.11 -5.51
N THR A 78 6.19 -0.60 -6.63
CA THR A 78 7.39 -0.01 -7.25
C THR A 78 7.09 1.40 -7.73
N ALA A 79 8.09 2.28 -7.73
CA ALA A 79 7.90 3.69 -8.10
C ALA A 79 7.28 3.84 -9.51
N ASN A 80 7.74 3.03 -10.47
CA ASN A 80 7.22 3.06 -11.84
C ASN A 80 5.76 2.60 -11.91
N ALA A 81 5.42 1.47 -11.29
CA ALA A 81 4.06 0.95 -11.33
C ALA A 81 3.06 1.87 -10.60
N VAL A 82 3.49 2.48 -9.49
CA VAL A 82 2.67 3.50 -8.79
C VAL A 82 2.40 4.69 -9.69
N GLU A 83 3.40 5.18 -10.42
CA GLU A 83 3.23 6.31 -11.33
C GLU A 83 2.25 5.98 -12.46
N LEU A 84 2.45 4.86 -13.15
CA LEU A 84 1.59 4.42 -14.26
C LEU A 84 0.12 4.27 -13.82
N VAL A 85 -0.11 3.52 -12.73
CA VAL A 85 -1.47 3.30 -12.23
C VAL A 85 -2.11 4.60 -11.73
N SER A 86 -1.33 5.45 -11.06
CA SER A 86 -1.87 6.71 -10.52
C SER A 86 -2.14 7.75 -11.60
N ALA A 87 -1.38 7.75 -12.71
CA ALA A 87 -1.65 8.56 -13.89
C ALA A 87 -2.95 8.12 -14.57
N GLU A 88 -3.10 6.82 -14.84
CA GLU A 88 -4.32 6.25 -15.44
C GLU A 88 -5.57 6.57 -14.60
N LEU A 89 -5.48 6.46 -13.27
CA LEU A 89 -6.57 6.84 -12.38
C LEU A 89 -6.87 8.34 -12.43
N ALA A 90 -5.83 9.19 -12.42
CA ALA A 90 -5.99 10.64 -12.42
C ALA A 90 -6.64 11.19 -13.70
N ASP A 91 -6.45 10.50 -14.83
CA ASP A 91 -7.00 10.88 -16.12
C ASP A 91 -8.48 10.47 -16.31
N LEU A 92 -9.04 9.68 -15.38
CA LEU A 92 -10.42 9.19 -15.45
C LEU A 92 -11.45 10.32 -15.61
N ALA A 93 -11.31 11.40 -14.83
CA ALA A 93 -12.24 12.52 -14.83
C ALA A 93 -11.64 13.77 -14.16
N ILE A 94 -12.18 14.94 -14.50
CA ILE A 94 -11.73 16.25 -14.00
C ILE A 94 -11.77 16.41 -12.47
N ASP A 95 -12.59 15.61 -11.80
CA ASP A 95 -12.80 15.58 -10.36
C ASP A 95 -12.01 14.45 -9.67
N THR A 96 -11.07 13.84 -10.39
CA THR A 96 -10.09 12.93 -9.80
C THR A 96 -8.91 13.72 -9.27
N PHE A 97 -8.64 13.55 -7.98
CA PHE A 97 -7.53 14.21 -7.31
C PHE A 97 -6.51 13.17 -6.84
N ARG A 98 -5.24 13.50 -7.04
CA ARG A 98 -4.09 12.66 -6.69
C ARG A 98 -3.17 13.42 -5.74
N TRP A 99 -2.64 12.71 -4.75
CA TRP A 99 -1.64 13.23 -3.82
C TRP A 99 -0.58 12.17 -3.53
N ASP A 100 0.67 12.60 -3.43
CA ASP A 100 1.75 11.75 -2.95
C ASP A 100 1.76 11.68 -1.42
N SER A 101 1.92 10.48 -0.88
CA SER A 101 1.99 10.28 0.58
C SER A 101 3.39 10.54 1.11
N THR A 102 3.49 11.35 2.18
CA THR A 102 4.75 11.55 2.92
C THR A 102 5.08 10.40 3.87
N VAL A 103 4.07 9.59 4.19
CA VAL A 103 4.12 8.43 5.10
C VAL A 103 3.46 7.22 4.40
N PRO A 104 4.03 6.77 3.26
CA PRO A 104 3.41 5.75 2.43
C PRO A 104 3.41 4.38 3.11
N ARG A 105 2.53 3.50 2.63
CA ARG A 105 2.47 2.10 3.09
C ARG A 105 3.85 1.45 3.00
N GLY A 106 4.25 0.76 4.06
CA GLY A 106 5.50 0.03 4.15
C GLY A 106 6.72 0.88 4.50
N ALA A 107 6.61 2.22 4.55
CA ALA A 107 7.69 3.08 5.02
C ALA A 107 8.01 2.81 6.49
N VAL A 108 9.30 2.85 6.82
CA VAL A 108 9.80 2.59 8.18
C VAL A 108 10.39 3.88 8.75
N PHE A 109 10.03 4.17 10.00
CA PHE A 109 10.44 5.36 10.73
C PHE A 109 10.95 4.98 12.12
N ASP A 110 11.97 5.69 12.60
CA ASP A 110 12.30 5.71 14.03
C ASP A 110 11.43 6.80 14.67
N ALA A 111 10.43 6.37 15.43
CA ALA A 111 9.35 7.21 15.91
C ALA A 111 9.37 7.38 17.43
N GLU A 112 9.02 8.57 17.91
CA GLU A 112 8.90 8.88 19.34
C GLU A 112 7.43 9.03 19.73
N VAL A 113 7.02 8.44 20.85
CA VAL A 113 5.67 8.62 21.40
C VAL A 113 5.52 10.03 21.94
N ILE A 114 4.57 10.78 21.37
CA ILE A 114 4.29 12.17 21.75
C ILE A 114 2.99 12.33 22.54
N ASP A 115 2.10 11.34 22.50
CA ASP A 115 0.87 11.29 23.29
C ASP A 115 0.51 9.83 23.57
N ALA A 116 0.51 9.45 24.86
CA ALA A 116 0.14 8.12 25.34
C ALA A 116 -1.17 8.13 26.17
N ALA A 117 -1.99 9.18 26.05
CA ALA A 117 -3.26 9.30 26.76
C ALA A 117 -4.44 8.64 26.03
N GLY A 118 -4.22 8.14 24.81
CA GLY A 118 -5.24 7.48 24.00
C GLY A 118 -5.76 6.20 24.66
N ARG A 119 -7.01 5.84 24.38
CA ARG A 119 -7.68 4.68 24.99
C ARG A 119 -7.13 3.33 24.53
N SER A 120 -6.72 3.23 23.27
CA SER A 120 -6.31 1.97 22.62
C SER A 120 -5.01 2.10 21.83
N GLY A 121 -4.27 3.17 22.06
CA GLY A 121 -3.03 3.44 21.35
C GLY A 121 -2.48 4.83 21.66
N ALA A 122 -1.28 5.06 21.14
CA ALA A 122 -0.52 6.28 21.29
C ALA A 122 -0.30 6.95 19.93
N VAL A 123 -0.10 8.26 19.95
CA VAL A 123 0.36 9.02 18.79
C VAL A 123 1.89 9.09 18.83
N VAL A 124 2.51 8.79 17.69
CA VAL A 124 3.96 8.88 17.50
C VAL A 124 4.33 9.94 16.48
N ASP A 125 5.47 10.59 16.66
CA ASP A 125 6.10 11.46 15.68
C ASP A 125 6.98 10.64 14.73
N LEU A 126 6.72 10.74 13.43
CA LEU A 126 7.47 10.08 12.35
C LEU A 126 8.51 11.01 11.72
N GLY A 127 8.63 12.27 12.18
CA GLY A 127 9.45 13.34 11.61
C GLY A 127 8.91 13.93 10.29
N LYS A 128 8.09 13.16 9.56
CA LYS A 128 7.38 13.59 8.33
C LYS A 128 5.86 13.68 8.48
N GLY A 129 5.36 13.42 9.69
CA GLY A 129 3.95 13.30 10.01
C GLY A 129 3.76 12.60 11.35
N ARG A 130 2.51 12.29 11.67
CA ARG A 130 2.15 11.54 12.87
C ARG A 130 1.70 10.13 12.50
N GLY A 131 1.89 9.17 13.40
CA GLY A 131 1.38 7.81 13.30
C GLY A 131 0.55 7.43 14.52
N TYR A 132 -0.29 6.42 14.38
CA TYR A 132 -1.06 5.81 15.46
C TYR A 132 -0.54 4.40 15.72
N LEU A 133 -0.01 4.18 16.91
CA LEU A 133 0.50 2.90 17.39
C LEU A 133 -0.50 2.29 18.37
N LYS A 134 -1.06 1.11 18.10
CA LYS A 134 -1.95 0.48 19.10
C LYS A 134 -1.14 -0.10 20.24
N TYR A 135 -1.72 -0.11 21.44
CA TYR A 135 -1.10 -0.75 22.60
C TYR A 135 -0.97 -2.27 22.43
N ASP A 136 -1.91 -2.90 21.73
CA ASP A 136 -1.88 -4.35 21.50
C ASP A 136 -0.76 -4.79 20.54
N ASP A 137 -0.13 -3.85 19.82
CA ASP A 137 0.95 -4.13 18.86
C ASP A 137 2.35 -4.09 19.52
N VAL A 138 2.44 -3.77 20.81
CA VAL A 138 3.70 -3.61 21.56
C VAL A 138 3.67 -4.35 22.89
N ASP A 139 4.80 -4.95 23.23
CA ASP A 139 4.99 -5.54 24.55
C ASP A 139 5.26 -4.48 25.61
N GLY A 140 4.52 -4.55 26.72
CA GLY A 140 4.71 -3.70 27.89
C GLY A 140 3.96 -2.36 27.82
N TYR A 141 4.37 -1.42 28.69
CA TYR A 141 3.71 -0.13 28.82
C TYR A 141 4.29 0.89 27.84
N VAL A 142 3.41 1.57 27.11
CA VAL A 142 3.76 2.70 26.24
C VAL A 142 3.62 4.00 27.02
N ASN A 143 4.69 4.79 27.04
CA ASN A 143 4.73 6.10 27.67
C ASN A 143 5.26 7.15 26.69
N GLU A 144 4.93 8.41 26.93
CA GLU A 144 5.54 9.54 26.21
C GLU A 144 7.08 9.49 26.30
N GLY A 145 7.74 9.83 25.19
CA GLY A 145 9.19 9.75 25.02
C GLY A 145 9.72 8.34 24.73
N ASN A 146 8.89 7.29 24.76
CA ASN A 146 9.30 5.97 24.26
C ASN A 146 9.57 6.02 22.77
N ARG A 147 10.52 5.21 22.29
CA ARG A 147 10.93 5.18 20.89
C ARG A 147 10.76 3.79 20.31
N TYR A 148 10.17 3.75 19.12
CA TYR A 148 9.90 2.53 18.39
C TYR A 148 10.34 2.70 16.94
N ARG A 149 10.96 1.66 16.39
CA ARG A 149 11.05 1.54 14.93
C ARG A 149 9.73 0.98 14.45
N VAL A 150 9.01 1.74 13.63
CA VAL A 150 7.66 1.38 13.19
C VAL A 150 7.55 1.40 11.68
N GLN A 151 6.71 0.52 11.14
CA GLN A 151 6.34 0.47 9.74
C GLN A 151 4.90 0.95 9.57
N VAL A 152 4.63 1.76 8.53
CA VAL A 152 3.27 2.18 8.17
C VAL A 152 2.50 1.00 7.58
N THR A 153 1.48 0.53 8.28
CA THR A 153 0.63 -0.59 7.83
C THR A 153 -0.68 -0.13 7.22
N GLU A 154 -1.21 1.04 7.58
CA GLU A 154 -2.41 1.61 6.95
C GLU A 154 -2.26 3.13 6.82
N PRO A 155 -1.90 3.64 5.63
CA PRO A 155 -1.89 5.08 5.37
C PRO A 155 -3.26 5.72 5.56
N THR A 156 -3.27 7.03 5.79
CA THR A 156 -4.49 7.85 5.78
C THR A 156 -4.44 8.79 4.57
N PRO A 157 -5.55 8.97 3.83
CA PRO A 157 -5.62 10.00 2.81
C PRO A 157 -5.51 11.43 3.39
N PRO A 158 -5.06 12.42 2.62
CA PRO A 158 -4.79 13.77 3.12
C PRO A 158 -6.05 14.56 3.55
N TRP A 159 -7.25 14.10 3.20
CA TRP A 159 -8.51 14.72 3.58
C TRP A 159 -9.14 14.13 4.85
N ASP A 160 -8.52 13.09 5.43
CA ASP A 160 -8.96 12.49 6.70
C ASP A 160 -7.98 12.89 7.82
N ASP A 161 -8.53 13.31 8.96
CA ASP A 161 -7.78 13.76 10.13
C ASP A 161 -7.16 12.60 10.94
N ASN A 162 -7.49 11.35 10.60
CA ASN A 162 -6.96 10.17 11.27
C ASN A 162 -5.46 9.99 11.03
N GLN A 163 -4.71 9.63 12.07
CA GLN A 163 -3.31 9.26 11.86
C GLN A 163 -3.20 7.90 11.12
N PRO A 164 -2.21 7.73 10.23
CA PRO A 164 -1.82 6.44 9.66
C PRO A 164 -1.54 5.41 10.76
N ARG A 165 -1.93 4.15 10.56
CA ARG A 165 -1.55 3.08 11.49
C ARG A 165 -0.11 2.66 11.27
N VAL A 166 0.60 2.47 12.38
CA VAL A 166 1.97 2.01 12.39
C VAL A 166 2.13 0.85 13.38
N GLU A 167 3.02 -0.08 13.05
CA GLU A 167 3.31 -1.27 13.86
C GLU A 167 4.83 -1.41 14.03
N PRO A 168 5.32 -1.88 15.18
CA PRO A 168 6.75 -2.12 15.39
C PRO A 168 7.24 -3.36 14.63
N THR A 169 6.33 -4.28 14.30
CA THR A 169 6.63 -5.47 13.52
C THR A 169 6.98 -5.08 12.09
N LEU A 170 8.25 -5.25 11.73
CA LEU A 170 8.71 -5.00 10.38
C LEU A 170 8.39 -6.20 9.49
N ALA A 171 7.76 -5.92 8.35
CA ALA A 171 7.46 -6.90 7.33
C ALA A 171 7.84 -6.41 5.94
N VAL A 172 8.48 -7.28 5.17
CA VAL A 172 8.71 -7.10 3.74
C VAL A 172 7.91 -8.16 3.01
N ARG A 173 7.01 -7.72 2.14
CA ARG A 173 6.21 -8.60 1.29
C ARG A 173 6.87 -8.63 -0.09
N SER A 174 7.43 -9.77 -0.48
CA SER A 174 7.68 -10.08 -1.89
C SER A 174 6.58 -11.02 -2.37
N GLY A 175 6.18 -10.97 -3.63
CA GLY A 175 4.93 -11.61 -4.06
C GLY A 175 4.83 -13.14 -3.89
N LEU A 176 5.90 -13.80 -3.45
CA LEU A 176 5.89 -15.22 -3.08
C LEU A 176 6.05 -15.46 -1.57
N CYS A 177 6.64 -14.53 -0.82
CA CYS A 177 7.01 -14.73 0.58
C CYS A 177 6.94 -13.41 1.37
N THR A 178 6.49 -13.49 2.61
CA THR A 178 6.62 -12.37 3.56
C THR A 178 7.72 -12.69 4.56
N LEU A 179 8.74 -11.83 4.63
CA LEU A 179 9.70 -11.83 5.72
C LEU A 179 9.16 -10.92 6.82
N SER A 180 9.06 -11.41 8.05
CA SER A 180 8.59 -10.64 9.20
C SER A 180 9.51 -10.89 10.38
N GLN A 181 9.79 -9.84 11.15
CA GLN A 181 10.63 -9.94 12.35
C GLN A 181 10.00 -10.82 13.43
N ASP A 182 8.67 -10.75 13.60
CA ASP A 182 7.97 -11.32 14.75
C ASP A 182 7.14 -12.56 14.39
N ARG A 183 7.22 -13.03 13.15
CA ARG A 183 6.47 -14.21 12.69
C ARG A 183 7.39 -15.25 12.05
N THR A 184 7.20 -16.49 12.48
CA THR A 184 7.77 -17.69 11.84
C THR A 184 6.65 -18.58 11.35
N GLY A 185 6.75 -19.11 10.13
CA GLY A 185 5.79 -20.06 9.57
C GLY A 185 5.52 -19.84 8.07
N VAL A 186 4.79 -20.78 7.47
CA VAL A 186 4.32 -20.66 6.07
C VAL A 186 2.89 -20.15 6.09
N SER A 187 2.67 -19.01 5.44
CA SER A 187 1.35 -18.43 5.22
C SER A 187 1.14 -18.33 3.71
N ALA A 188 0.10 -18.98 3.18
CA ALA A 188 -0.36 -18.68 1.83
C ALA A 188 -1.12 -17.34 1.86
N ALA A 189 -0.84 -16.45 0.91
CA ALA A 189 -1.54 -15.18 0.72
C ALA A 189 -2.77 -15.36 -0.17
#